data_AF-A0AAD0NPZ1-F1
#
_entry.id   AF-A0AAD0NPZ1-F1
#
_cell.length_a   1.000
_cell.length_b   1.000
_cell.length_c   1.000
_cell.angle_alpha   90.00
_cell.angle_beta   90.00
_cell.angle_gamma   90.00
#
_symmetry.space_group_name_H-M   'P 1'
#
loop_
_entity.id
_entity.type
_entity.pdbx_description
1 polymer ?
#
loop_
_entity_poly.entity_id
_entity_poly.type
_entity_poly.pdbx_seq_one_letter_code
_entity_poly.pdbx_strand_id
1 'polypeptide(L)'
;MDRSAQSSNSLTLTGSVALGTGVMIGAGIFALVGQVAELAGGWMPWAFLAGAVVVAFSSYSYIRYSATNPSSGGIAMQLKAAYGPGVVAGSVSLFMYVSMILAESLLGRTFGTYMLRPFGMQDSDVWVPVLAVLAIAGAALVNLVGNQLGRVSHS
;
A
#
# COMPACT_ATOMS: atom_id res chain seq x y z
N MET A 1 8.02 -34.89 -7.21
CA MET A 1 8.32 -33.46 -7.02
C MET A 1 7.68 -33.06 -5.70
N ASP A 2 8.50 -32.93 -4.67
CA ASP A 2 8.10 -32.78 -3.26
C ASP A 2 7.51 -31.39 -2.99
N ARG A 3 6.26 -31.34 -2.50
CA ARG A 3 5.53 -30.10 -2.12
C ARG A 3 5.90 -29.59 -0.71
N SER A 4 6.80 -30.27 -0.01
CA SER A 4 7.11 -30.07 1.41
C SER A 4 8.05 -28.90 1.71
N ALA A 5 8.77 -28.37 0.72
CA ALA A 5 9.71 -27.27 0.90
C ALA A 5 9.12 -25.85 0.65
N GLN A 6 7.85 -25.75 0.23
CA GLN A 6 7.24 -24.46 -0.17
C GLN A 6 6.23 -23.91 0.84
N SER A 7 5.92 -24.64 1.92
CA SER A 7 4.91 -24.29 2.92
C SER A 7 5.36 -23.28 3.97
N SER A 8 6.66 -23.01 4.12
CA SER A 8 7.17 -22.12 5.17
C SER A 8 7.10 -20.62 4.83
N ASN A 9 6.86 -20.26 3.56
CA ASN A 9 6.90 -18.87 3.08
C ASN A 9 5.70 -18.47 2.19
N SER A 10 4.65 -19.30 2.14
CA SER A 10 3.43 -19.01 1.37
C SER A 10 2.36 -18.39 2.26
N LEU A 11 1.81 -17.24 1.84
CA LEU A 11 0.73 -16.57 2.57
C LEU A 11 -0.59 -17.35 2.40
N THR A 12 -1.28 -17.64 3.51
CA THR A 12 -2.61 -18.29 3.46
C THR A 12 -3.64 -17.33 2.86
N LEU A 13 -4.74 -17.85 2.31
CA LEU A 13 -5.82 -17.00 1.78
C LEU A 13 -6.31 -15.99 2.83
N THR A 14 -6.56 -16.46 4.05
CA THR A 14 -6.96 -15.62 5.18
C THR A 14 -5.88 -14.60 5.53
N GLY A 15 -4.60 -14.99 5.49
CA GLY A 15 -3.47 -14.08 5.68
C GLY A 15 -3.44 -12.99 4.61
N SER A 16 -3.62 -13.33 3.34
CA SER A 16 -3.69 -12.38 2.22
C SER A 16 -4.86 -11.40 2.36
N VAL A 17 -6.04 -11.88 2.74
CA VAL A 17 -7.22 -11.03 2.97
C VAL A 17 -7.00 -10.11 4.16
N ALA A 18 -6.41 -10.61 5.25
CA ALA A 18 -6.10 -9.81 6.43
C ALA A 18 -5.08 -8.71 6.12
N LEU A 19 -3.99 -9.03 5.39
CA LEU A 19 -3.01 -8.03 4.96
C LEU A 19 -3.65 -6.96 4.07
N GLY A 20 -4.40 -7.38 3.04
CA GLY A 20 -5.06 -6.44 2.12
C GLY A 20 -6.05 -5.53 2.84
N THR A 21 -6.91 -6.10 3.68
CA THR A 21 -7.91 -5.33 4.45
C THR A 21 -7.24 -4.38 5.44
N GLY A 22 -6.20 -4.84 6.13
CA GLY A 22 -5.44 -4.01 7.09
C GLY A 22 -4.84 -2.78 6.42
N VAL A 23 -4.22 -2.94 5.24
CA VAL A 23 -3.67 -1.82 4.47
C VAL A 23 -4.78 -0.87 4.00
N MET A 24 -5.93 -1.39 3.54
CA MET A 24 -7.05 -0.56 3.10
C MET A 24 -7.68 0.25 4.23
N ILE A 25 -7.79 -0.33 5.44
CA ILE A 25 -8.28 0.41 6.62
C ILE A 25 -7.25 1.46 7.05
N GLY A 26 -5.97 1.09 7.12
CA GLY A 26 -4.88 2.00 7.48
C GLY A 26 -4.77 3.21 6.55
N ALA A 27 -4.60 2.96 5.25
CA ALA A 27 -4.45 4.02 4.26
C ALA A 27 -5.78 4.72 3.94
N GLY A 28 -6.85 3.96 3.73
CA GLY A 28 -8.13 4.50 3.29
C GLY A 28 -8.87 5.21 4.42
N ILE A 29 -9.16 4.49 5.50
CA ILE A 29 -10.01 5.02 6.57
C ILE A 29 -9.28 6.06 7.39
N PHE A 30 -8.07 5.75 7.87
CA PHE A 30 -7.37 6.68 8.75
C PHE A 30 -6.73 7.84 7.99
N ALA A 31 -6.16 7.64 6.80
CA ALA A 31 -5.47 8.72 6.10
C ALA A 31 -6.37 9.58 5.22
N LEU A 32 -7.36 8.99 4.54
CA LEU A 32 -8.12 9.67 3.49
C LEU A 32 -9.52 10.14 3.91
N VAL A 33 -10.19 9.50 4.86
CA VAL A 33 -11.59 9.85 5.20
C VAL A 33 -11.73 11.32 5.60
N GLY A 34 -10.80 11.86 6.39
CA GLY A 34 -10.84 13.27 6.79
C GLY A 34 -10.74 14.23 5.61
N GLN A 35 -9.80 13.97 4.68
CA GLN A 35 -9.62 14.78 3.47
C GLN A 35 -10.83 14.67 2.53
N VAL A 36 -11.38 13.47 2.37
CA VAL A 36 -12.59 13.27 1.57
C VAL A 36 -13.79 13.94 2.24
N ALA A 37 -13.90 13.93 3.57
CA ALA A 37 -14.94 14.65 4.30
C ALA A 37 -14.88 16.15 4.06
N GLU A 38 -13.67 16.72 4.08
CA GLU A 38 -13.45 18.15 3.86
C GLU A 38 -13.83 18.57 2.43
N LEU A 39 -13.46 17.76 1.43
CA LEU A 39 -13.73 18.04 0.03
C LEU A 39 -15.17 17.74 -0.42
N ALA A 40 -15.72 16.60 0.01
CA ALA A 40 -17.03 16.12 -0.44
C ALA A 40 -18.18 16.51 0.52
N GLY A 41 -17.86 16.89 1.76
CA GLY A 41 -18.86 17.22 2.79
C GLY A 41 -19.89 16.10 2.96
N GLY A 42 -21.18 16.46 2.89
CA GLY A 42 -22.29 15.50 2.99
C GLY A 42 -22.37 14.47 1.85
N TRP A 43 -21.64 14.66 0.75
CA TRP A 43 -21.59 13.71 -0.38
C TRP A 43 -20.56 12.60 -0.18
N MET A 44 -19.82 12.60 0.93
CA MET A 44 -18.78 11.61 1.22
C MET A 44 -19.25 10.14 1.03
N PRO A 45 -20.44 9.70 1.50
CA PRO A 45 -20.89 8.32 1.27
C PRO A 45 -21.03 7.96 -0.21
N TRP A 46 -21.50 8.91 -1.04
CA TRP A 46 -21.62 8.72 -2.48
C TRP A 46 -20.26 8.65 -3.17
N ALA A 47 -19.29 9.43 -2.71
CA ALA A 47 -17.91 9.35 -3.20
C ALA A 47 -17.29 7.97 -2.90
N PHE A 48 -17.51 7.41 -1.71
CA PHE A 48 -17.07 6.05 -1.37
C PHE A 48 -17.77 4.98 -2.21
N LEU A 49 -19.07 5.11 -2.46
CA LEU A 49 -19.81 4.19 -3.33
C LEU A 49 -19.30 4.23 -4.77
N ALA A 50 -19.05 5.42 -5.32
CA ALA A 50 -18.46 5.57 -6.64
C ALA A 50 -17.07 4.94 -6.71
N GLY A 51 -16.22 5.16 -5.69
CA GLY A 51 -14.92 4.51 -5.56
C GLY A 51 -15.02 2.99 -5.51
N ALA A 52 -15.98 2.45 -4.75
CA ALA A 52 -16.21 1.01 -4.66
C ALA A 52 -16.58 0.39 -6.02
N VAL A 53 -17.39 1.07 -6.83
CA VAL A 53 -17.72 0.63 -8.19
C VAL A 53 -16.46 0.56 -9.06
N VAL A 54 -15.62 1.60 -9.05
CA VAL A 54 -14.36 1.63 -9.82
C VAL A 54 -13.41 0.52 -9.40
N VAL A 55 -13.28 0.29 -8.09
CA VAL A 55 -12.44 -0.78 -7.54
C VAL A 55 -12.98 -2.17 -7.91
N ALA A 56 -14.30 -2.36 -7.96
CA ALA A 56 -14.90 -3.63 -8.36
C ALA A 56 -14.55 -4.01 -9.81
N PHE A 57 -14.66 -3.08 -10.75
CA PHE A 57 -14.24 -3.31 -12.14
C PHE A 57 -12.74 -3.60 -12.24
N SER A 58 -11.91 -2.82 -11.54
CA SER A 58 -10.45 -3.00 -11.54
C SER A 58 -10.04 -4.36 -10.98
N SER A 59 -10.66 -4.78 -9.87
CA SER A 59 -10.40 -6.06 -9.22
C SER A 59 -10.83 -7.23 -10.10
N TYR A 60 -11.97 -7.12 -10.79
CA TYR A 60 -12.43 -8.15 -11.72
C TYR A 60 -11.45 -8.37 -12.87
N SER A 61 -11.01 -7.29 -13.52
CA SER A 61 -9.99 -7.35 -14.59
C SER A 61 -8.69 -7.97 -14.08
N TYR A 62 -8.25 -7.59 -12.88
CA TYR A 62 -7.03 -8.12 -12.26
C TYR A 62 -7.11 -9.61 -11.93
N ILE A 63 -8.22 -10.07 -11.36
CA ILE A 63 -8.46 -11.49 -11.04
C ILE A 63 -8.42 -12.32 -12.32
N ARG A 64 -9.11 -11.85 -13.38
CA ARG A 64 -9.19 -12.58 -14.65
C ARG A 64 -7.84 -12.66 -15.37
N TYR A 65 -7.05 -11.58 -15.35
CA TYR A 65 -5.71 -11.56 -15.92
C TYR A 65 -4.71 -12.40 -15.11
N SER A 66 -4.74 -12.29 -13.78
CA SER A 66 -3.83 -13.03 -12.89
C SER A 66 -4.05 -14.55 -12.95
N ALA A 67 -5.28 -14.97 -13.25
CA ALA A 67 -5.61 -16.39 -13.45
C ALA A 67 -4.96 -16.98 -14.71
N THR A 68 -4.77 -16.19 -15.78
CA THR A 68 -4.14 -16.65 -17.03
C THR A 68 -2.63 -16.44 -17.05
N ASN A 69 -2.14 -15.42 -16.33
CA ASN A 69 -0.72 -15.07 -16.27
C ASN A 69 -0.22 -14.98 -14.82
N PRO A 70 -0.10 -16.12 -14.11
CA PRO A 70 0.42 -16.13 -12.75
C PRO A 70 1.89 -15.70 -12.75
N SER A 71 2.19 -14.57 -12.11
CA SER A 71 3.53 -14.03 -11.97
C SER A 71 3.81 -13.71 -10.51
N SER A 72 4.96 -14.17 -10.01
CA SER A 72 5.44 -13.88 -8.65
C SER A 72 6.10 -12.49 -8.52
N GLY A 73 6.28 -11.76 -9.63
CA GLY A 73 7.01 -10.48 -9.67
C GLY A 73 6.18 -9.22 -9.38
N GLY A 74 4.94 -9.37 -8.90
CA GLY A 74 4.05 -8.25 -8.59
C GLY A 74 3.50 -7.50 -9.81
N ILE A 75 2.88 -6.34 -9.55
CA ILE A 75 2.07 -5.59 -10.52
C ILE A 75 2.91 -5.04 -11.68
N ALA A 76 4.17 -4.66 -11.43
CA ALA A 76 5.10 -4.22 -12.48
C ALA A 76 5.46 -5.35 -13.46
N MET A 77 5.60 -6.59 -12.97
CA MET A 77 5.89 -7.74 -13.82
C MET A 77 4.66 -8.15 -14.64
N GLN A 78 3.46 -8.02 -14.07
CA GLN A 78 2.20 -8.20 -14.80
C GLN A 78 2.03 -7.15 -15.89
N LEU A 79 2.36 -5.90 -15.60
CA LEU A 79 2.31 -4.81 -16.57
C LEU A 79 3.28 -5.05 -17.74
N LYS A 80 4.51 -5.49 -17.44
CA LYS A 80 5.48 -5.91 -18.46
C LYS A 80 4.97 -7.10 -19.29
N ALA A 81 4.27 -8.05 -18.66
CA ALA A 81 3.68 -9.19 -19.37
C ALA A 81 2.49 -8.79 -20.25
N ALA A 82 1.71 -7.77 -19.87
CA ALA A 82 0.56 -7.30 -20.63
C ALA A 82 0.94 -6.36 -21.79
N TYR A 83 1.90 -5.45 -21.59
CA TYR A 83 2.27 -4.41 -22.57
C TYR A 83 3.61 -4.66 -23.27
N GLY A 84 4.32 -5.74 -22.91
CA GLY A 84 5.66 -6.04 -23.41
C GLY A 84 6.76 -5.18 -22.77
N PRO A 85 8.03 -5.57 -22.94
CA PRO A 85 9.15 -4.74 -22.53
C PRO A 85 9.22 -3.48 -23.40
N GLY A 86 9.13 -2.30 -22.79
CA GLY A 86 9.20 -1.04 -23.53
C GLY A 86 8.94 0.20 -22.68
N VAL A 87 8.98 1.37 -23.33
CA VAL A 87 8.82 2.69 -22.70
C VAL A 87 7.48 2.81 -21.97
N VAL A 88 6.39 2.25 -22.52
CA VAL A 88 5.06 2.31 -21.90
C VAL A 88 5.03 1.61 -20.54
N ALA A 89 5.52 0.37 -20.47
CA ALA A 89 5.59 -0.38 -19.21
C ALA A 89 6.53 0.30 -18.20
N GLY A 90 7.65 0.87 -18.67
CA GLY A 90 8.58 1.64 -17.84
C GLY A 90 7.94 2.92 -17.26
N SER A 91 7.31 3.73 -18.10
CA SER A 91 6.65 4.97 -17.68
C SER A 91 5.53 4.72 -16.67
N VAL A 92 4.66 3.74 -16.94
CA VAL A 92 3.58 3.38 -16.01
C VAL A 92 4.14 2.82 -14.69
N SER A 93 5.22 2.03 -14.73
CA SER A 93 5.89 1.57 -13.50
C SER A 93 6.46 2.73 -12.68
N LEU A 94 7.00 3.76 -13.34
CA LEU A 94 7.47 4.97 -12.66
C LEU A 94 6.31 5.74 -12.01
N PHE A 95 5.17 5.89 -12.70
CA PHE A 95 3.97 6.49 -12.10
C PHE A 95 3.48 5.70 -10.89
N MET A 96 3.52 4.37 -10.93
CA MET A 96 3.19 3.53 -9.77
C MET A 96 4.15 3.78 -8.61
N TYR A 97 5.46 3.87 -8.88
CA TYR A 97 6.46 4.15 -7.86
C TYR A 97 6.24 5.52 -7.20
N VAL A 98 6.01 6.57 -7.99
CA VAL A 98 5.71 7.92 -7.48
C VAL A 98 4.42 7.91 -6.68
N SER A 99 3.37 7.24 -7.15
CA SER A 99 2.11 7.09 -6.42
C SER A 99 2.31 6.44 -5.05
N MET A 100 3.16 5.41 -4.97
CA MET A 100 3.49 4.75 -3.71
C MET A 100 4.19 5.68 -2.73
N ILE A 101 5.14 6.51 -3.20
CA ILE A 101 5.81 7.52 -2.36
C ILE A 101 4.80 8.52 -1.81
N LEU A 102 3.87 8.99 -2.65
CA LEU A 102 2.83 9.93 -2.22
C LEU A 102 1.89 9.31 -1.19
N ALA A 103 1.50 8.04 -1.39
CA ALA A 103 0.68 7.31 -0.43
C ALA A 103 1.39 7.18 0.93
N GLU A 104 2.64 6.71 0.96
CA GLU A 104 3.42 6.60 2.21
C GLU A 104 3.61 7.96 2.90
N SER A 105 3.86 9.02 2.13
CA SER A 105 3.98 10.39 2.66
C SER A 105 2.69 10.85 3.34
N LEU A 106 1.54 10.52 2.74
CA LEU A 106 0.24 10.83 3.30
C LEU A 106 -0.02 10.05 4.59
N LEU A 107 0.24 8.73 4.59
CA LEU A 107 0.11 7.90 5.79
C LEU A 107 1.00 8.43 6.93
N GLY A 108 2.25 8.79 6.62
CA GLY A 108 3.18 9.37 7.60
C GLY A 108 2.64 10.68 8.19
N ARG A 109 2.09 11.57 7.37
CA ARG A 109 1.46 12.81 7.85
C ARG A 109 0.27 12.54 8.75
N THR A 110 -0.63 11.66 8.33
CA THR A 110 -1.78 11.24 9.14
C THR A 110 -1.35 10.68 10.49
N PHE A 111 -0.30 9.85 10.52
CA PHE A 111 0.28 9.35 11.75
C PHE A 111 0.75 10.49 12.67
N GLY A 112 1.54 11.44 12.14
CA GLY A 112 2.01 12.61 12.89
C GLY A 112 0.87 13.46 13.43
N THR A 113 -0.14 13.76 12.62
CA THR A 113 -1.34 14.51 13.01
C THR A 113 -2.10 13.81 14.13
N TYR A 114 -2.32 12.50 14.04
CA TYR A 114 -3.01 11.75 15.10
C TYR A 114 -2.20 11.65 16.39
N MET A 115 -0.88 11.44 16.28
CA MET A 115 -0.01 11.34 17.44
C MET A 115 0.09 12.66 18.23
N LEU A 116 0.01 13.80 17.54
CA LEU A 116 0.08 15.13 18.15
C LEU A 116 -1.28 15.67 18.63
N ARG A 117 -2.38 15.02 18.24
CA ARG A 117 -3.74 15.45 18.59
C ARG A 117 -4.00 15.56 20.10
N PRO A 118 -3.53 14.64 20.97
CA PRO A 118 -3.71 14.78 22.43
C PRO A 118 -2.98 15.99 23.02
N PHE A 119 -1.94 16.48 22.34
CA PHE A 119 -1.14 17.63 22.77
C PHE A 119 -1.62 18.96 22.16
N GLY A 120 -2.68 18.94 21.34
CA GLY A 120 -3.18 20.12 20.65
C GLY A 120 -2.24 20.66 19.56
N MET A 121 -1.28 19.85 19.11
CA MET A 121 -0.25 20.23 18.13
C MET A 121 -0.46 19.57 16.75
N GLN A 122 -1.67 19.10 16.45
CA GLN A 122 -1.99 18.39 15.22
C GLN A 122 -1.80 19.23 13.94
N ASP A 123 -1.80 20.56 14.07
CA ASP A 123 -1.65 21.52 12.97
C ASP A 123 -0.22 22.11 12.90
N SER A 124 0.75 21.49 13.59
CA SER A 124 2.12 21.97 13.59
C SER A 124 2.81 21.71 12.24
N ASP A 125 3.18 22.79 11.55
CA ASP A 125 3.93 22.75 10.28
C ASP A 125 5.31 22.10 10.39
N VAL A 126 5.85 21.97 11.61
CA VAL A 126 7.17 21.40 11.88
C VAL A 126 7.05 19.98 12.44
N TRP A 127 6.25 19.78 13.47
CA TRP A 127 6.22 18.50 14.18
C TRP A 127 5.50 17.39 13.41
N VAL A 128 4.46 17.73 12.62
CA VAL A 128 3.76 16.73 11.81
C VAL A 128 4.69 16.14 10.73
N PRO A 129 5.41 16.94 9.91
CA PRO A 129 6.36 16.38 8.94
C PRO A 129 7.54 15.64 9.59
N VAL A 130 8.06 16.13 10.72
CA VAL A 130 9.16 15.46 11.43
C VAL A 130 8.74 14.07 11.88
N LEU A 131 7.55 13.93 12.50
CA LEU A 131 7.04 12.62 12.91
C LEU A 131 6.73 11.71 11.70
N ALA A 132 6.24 12.27 10.60
CA ALA A 132 6.02 11.51 9.38
C ALA A 132 7.33 10.90 8.84
N VAL A 133 8.39 11.70 8.73
CA VAL A 133 9.72 11.24 8.29
C VAL A 133 10.29 10.21 9.27
N LEU A 134 10.17 10.45 10.58
CA LEU A 134 10.62 9.50 11.60
C LEU A 134 9.88 8.17 11.54
N ALA A 135 8.57 8.18 11.30
CA ALA A 135 7.77 6.97 11.16
C ALA A 135 8.20 6.15 9.92
N ILE A 136 8.38 6.81 8.78
CA ILE A 136 8.84 6.17 7.54
C ILE A 136 10.27 5.64 7.71
N ALA A 137 11.18 6.43 8.29
CA ALA A 137 12.55 6.01 8.57
C ALA A 137 12.60 4.83 9.54
N GLY A 138 11.77 4.86 10.59
CA GLY A 138 11.62 3.76 11.55
C GLY A 138 11.14 2.48 10.89
N ALA A 139 10.09 2.56 10.06
CA ALA A 139 9.60 1.41 9.29
C ALA A 139 10.66 0.87 8.33
N ALA A 140 11.40 1.75 7.65
CA ALA A 140 12.52 1.36 6.78
C ALA A 140 13.63 0.66 7.56
N LEU A 141 14.00 1.16 8.75
CA LEU A 141 14.98 0.52 9.63
C LEU A 141 14.53 -0.86 10.08
N VAL A 142 13.27 -1.02 10.51
CA VAL A 142 12.69 -2.32 10.87
C VAL A 142 12.74 -3.29 9.69
N ASN A 143 12.40 -2.82 8.49
CA ASN A 143 12.45 -3.63 7.27
C ASN A 143 13.90 -4.07 6.93
N LEU A 144 14.87 -3.18 7.07
CA LEU A 144 16.29 -3.48 6.83
C LEU A 144 16.83 -4.51 7.84
N VAL A 145 16.55 -4.32 9.14
CA VAL A 145 16.99 -5.24 10.20
C VAL A 145 16.32 -6.60 10.07
N GLY A 146 15.01 -6.64 9.81
CA GLY A 146 14.26 -7.89 9.61
C GLY A 146 14.79 -8.70 8.42
N ASN A 147 15.14 -8.03 7.32
CA ASN A 147 15.74 -8.68 6.15
C ASN A 147 17.15 -9.23 6.43
N GLN A 148 17.94 -8.54 7.27
CA GLN A 148 19.26 -9.02 7.68
C GLN A 148 19.16 -10.24 8.59
N LEU A 149 18.26 -10.25 9.59
CA LEU A 149 18.03 -11.42 10.45
C LEU A 149 17.54 -12.65 9.66
N GLY A 150 16.66 -12.44 8.68
CA GLY A 150 16.19 -13.51 7.79
C GLY A 150 17.30 -14.12 6.91
N ARG A 151 18.32 -13.33 6.54
CA ARG A 151 19.47 -13.81 5.76
C ARG A 151 20.51 -14.57 6.60
N VAL A 152 20.70 -14.23 7.88
CA VAL A 152 21.70 -14.89 8.76
C VAL A 152 21.23 -16.26 9.24
N SER A 153 19.92 -16.52 9.32
CA SER A 153 19.36 -17.84 9.68
C SER A 153 19.46 -18.91 8.58
N HIS A 154 19.95 -18.55 7.39
CA HIS A 154 20.11 -19.45 6.23
C HIS A 154 21.57 -19.62 5.77
N SER A 155 22.55 -19.17 6.56
CA SER A 155 23.99 -19.48 6.38
C SER A 155 24.50 -20.38 7.48
#